data_AF-A0A2N1Q776-F1
#
_entry.id   AF-A0A2N1Q776-F1
#
_cell.length_a   1.000
_cell.length_b   1.000
_cell.length_c   1.000
_cell.angle_alpha   90.00
_cell.angle_beta   90.00
_cell.angle_gamma   90.00
#
_symmetry.space_group_name_H-M   'P 1'
#
loop_
_entity.id
_entity.type
_entity.pdbx_description
1 polymer ?
#
loop_
_entity_poly.entity_id
_entity_poly.type
_entity_poly.pdbx_seq_one_letter_code
_entity_poly.pdbx_strand_id
1 'polypeptide(L)' 'SFKNVKHDIAKVIILVFAVMIFILSKFEHSIANMLYFFLGDAYTLKSILYLVLMILGNAIGAIALNLVETKLAK' A
#
# COMPACT_ATOMS: atom_id res chain seq x y z
N SER A 1 -17.73 0.48 0.27
CA SER A 1 -16.45 -0.18 0.60
C SER A 1 -16.15 -1.29 -0.39
N PHE A 2 -14.88 -1.56 -0.68
CA PHE A 2 -14.42 -2.69 -1.51
C PHE A 2 -15.08 -4.02 -1.10
N LYS A 3 -15.33 -4.20 0.22
CA LYS A 3 -15.99 -5.36 0.81
C LYS A 3 -17.44 -5.58 0.35
N ASN A 4 -18.12 -4.53 -0.13
CA ASN A 4 -19.53 -4.57 -0.52
C ASN A 4 -19.75 -4.86 -2.01
N VAL A 5 -18.67 -4.97 -2.80
CA VAL A 5 -18.75 -5.27 -4.23
C VAL A 5 -19.09 -6.75 -4.39
N LYS A 6 -20.24 -7.08 -5.02
CA LYS A 6 -20.71 -8.46 -5.18
C LYS A 6 -20.00 -9.22 -6.31
N HIS A 7 -19.61 -8.51 -7.37
CA HIS A 7 -19.02 -9.12 -8.56
C HIS A 7 -17.49 -9.21 -8.41
N ASP A 8 -16.94 -10.42 -8.54
CA ASP A 8 -15.50 -10.64 -8.34
C ASP A 8 -14.64 -9.97 -9.42
N ILE A 9 -15.12 -9.93 -10.67
CA ILE A 9 -14.45 -9.20 -11.76
C ILE A 9 -14.31 -7.72 -11.40
N ALA A 10 -15.36 -7.10 -10.85
CA ALA A 10 -15.32 -5.70 -10.45
C ALA A 10 -14.31 -5.46 -9.31
N LYS A 11 -14.19 -6.39 -8.34
CA LYS A 11 -13.15 -6.29 -7.29
C LYS A 11 -11.75 -6.31 -7.88
N VAL A 12 -11.47 -7.24 -8.79
CA VAL A 12 -10.16 -7.33 -9.44
C VAL A 12 -9.84 -6.05 -10.19
N ILE A 13 -10.78 -5.53 -10.97
CA ILE A 13 -10.60 -4.28 -11.71
C ILE A 13 -10.27 -3.11 -10.77
N ILE A 14 -11.06 -2.94 -9.70
CA ILE A 14 -10.83 -1.88 -8.69
C ILE A 14 -9.43 -2.02 -8.07
N LEU A 15 -9.04 -3.23 -7.70
CA LEU A 15 -7.73 -3.50 -7.10
C LEU A 15 -6.59 -3.16 -8.07
N VAL A 16 -6.69 -3.59 -9.32
CA VAL A 16 -5.68 -3.32 -10.36
C VAL A 16 -5.52 -1.81 -10.57
N PHE A 17 -6.62 -1.07 -10.70
CA PHE A 17 -6.56 0.39 -10.83
C PHE A 17 -5.95 1.06 -9.60
N ALA A 18 -6.31 0.64 -8.38
CA ALA A 18 -5.73 1.20 -7.17
C ALA A 18 -4.20 0.97 -7.10
N VAL A 19 -3.74 -0.23 -7.43
CA VAL A 19 -2.31 -0.56 -7.47
C VAL A 19 -1.59 0.22 -8.58
N MET A 20 -2.18 0.34 -9.77
CA MET A 20 -1.60 1.14 -10.86
C MET A 20 -1.41 2.60 -10.46
N ILE A 21 -2.44 3.23 -9.88
CA ILE A 21 -2.36 4.61 -9.43
C ILE A 21 -1.27 4.76 -8.37
N PHE A 22 -1.18 3.83 -7.42
CA PHE A 22 -0.17 3.83 -6.37
C PHE A 22 1.26 3.81 -6.95
N ILE A 23 1.53 2.90 -7.89
CA ILE A 23 2.84 2.75 -8.54
C ILE A 23 3.16 3.98 -9.41
N LEU A 24 2.22 4.42 -10.25
CA LEU A 24 2.43 5.55 -11.16
C LEU A 24 2.60 6.88 -10.41
N SER A 25 2.02 7.00 -9.23
CA SER A 25 2.22 8.14 -8.32
C SER A 25 3.55 8.08 -7.56
N LYS A 26 4.37 7.03 -7.78
CA LYS A 26 5.65 6.78 -7.10
C LYS A 26 5.51 6.66 -5.59
N PHE A 27 4.42 6.07 -5.11
CA PHE A 27 4.28 5.77 -3.69
C PHE A 27 5.07 4.51 -3.32
N GLU A 28 5.53 4.48 -2.07
CA GLU A 28 6.39 3.42 -1.55
C GLU A 28 5.57 2.38 -0.78
N HIS A 29 5.62 1.12 -1.20
CA HIS A 29 4.98 0.01 -0.49
C HIS A 29 6.05 -0.83 0.20
N SER A 30 6.07 -0.81 1.53
CA SER A 30 7.07 -1.50 2.36
C SER A 30 7.30 -2.97 1.97
N ILE A 31 6.22 -3.74 1.74
CA ILE A 31 6.34 -5.16 1.31
C ILE A 31 6.99 -5.32 -0.07
N ALA A 32 6.59 -4.50 -1.06
CA ALA A 32 7.19 -4.56 -2.38
C ALA A 32 8.68 -4.17 -2.32
N ASN A 33 9.01 -3.18 -1.49
CA ASN A 33 10.39 -2.73 -1.31
C ASN A 33 11.26 -3.77 -0.62
N MET A 34 10.72 -4.58 0.31
CA MET A 34 11.46 -5.72 0.86
C MET A 34 11.81 -6.76 -0.21
N LEU A 35 10.91 -7.05 -1.14
CA LEU A 35 11.21 -7.92 -2.28
C LEU A 35 12.29 -7.31 -3.17
N TYR A 36 12.21 -6.01 -3.47
CA TYR A 36 13.22 -5.34 -4.29
C TYR A 36 14.59 -5.26 -3.60
N PHE A 37 14.63 -5.06 -2.28
CA PHE A 37 15.89 -5.11 -1.52
C PHE A 37 16.49 -6.51 -1.53
N PHE A 38 15.67 -7.56 -1.48
CA PHE A 38 16.12 -8.94 -1.62
C PHE A 38 16.72 -9.22 -3.00
N LEU A 39 15.99 -8.87 -4.06
CA LEU A 39 16.44 -9.11 -5.43
C LEU A 39 17.67 -8.28 -5.80
N GLY A 40 17.80 -7.08 -5.23
CA GLY A 40 18.93 -6.17 -5.46
C GLY A 40 20.08 -6.31 -4.47
N ASP A 41 20.05 -7.28 -3.56
CA ASP A 41 21.01 -7.46 -2.46
C ASP A 41 21.32 -6.16 -1.68
N ALA A 42 20.29 -5.33 -1.49
CA ALA A 42 20.40 -3.97 -0.97
C ALA A 42 20.20 -3.91 0.55
N TYR A 43 20.89 -4.76 1.31
CA TYR A 43 20.76 -4.89 2.76
C TYR A 43 21.76 -4.04 3.55
N THR A 44 21.57 -2.72 3.51
CA THR A 44 22.39 -1.78 4.27
C THR A 44 21.61 -1.24 5.48
N LEU A 45 22.32 -0.71 6.48
CA LEU A 45 21.66 -0.01 7.59
C LEU A 45 20.76 1.14 7.10
N LYS A 46 21.18 1.82 6.03
CA LYS A 46 20.42 2.91 5.41
C LYS A 46 19.10 2.42 4.80
N SER A 47 19.11 1.31 4.05
CA SER A 47 17.88 0.76 3.46
C SER A 47 16.93 0.23 4.52
N ILE A 48 17.43 -0.33 5.61
CA ILE A 48 16.61 -0.73 6.77
C ILE A 48 15.94 0.49 7.42
N LEU A 49 16.67 1.59 7.63
CA LEU A 49 16.08 2.82 8.18
C LEU A 49 14.99 3.39 7.27
N TYR A 50 15.23 3.39 5.95
CA TYR A 50 14.19 3.78 5.00
C TYR A 50 12.98 2.84 5.06
N LEU A 51 13.19 1.53 5.18
CA LEU A 51 12.11 0.56 5.30
C LEU A 51 11.22 0.85 6.52
N VAL A 52 11.80 1.16 7.67
CA VAL A 52 11.04 1.55 8.88
C VAL A 52 10.19 2.79 8.60
N LEU A 53 10.75 3.81 7.95
CA LEU A 53 10.02 5.02 7.60
C LEU A 53 8.85 4.74 6.62
N MET A 54 9.07 3.85 5.64
CA MET A 54 8.00 3.41 4.72
C MET A 54 6.90 2.62 5.45
N ILE A 55 7.25 1.75 6.39
CA ILE A 55 6.27 1.00 7.21
C ILE A 55 5.39 1.98 7.98
N LEU A 56 5.99 2.99 8.62
CA LEU A 56 5.25 4.03 9.34
C LEU A 56 4.32 4.81 8.40
N GLY A 57 4.81 5.21 7.22
CA GLY A 57 4.00 5.89 6.20
C GLY A 57 2.82 5.04 5.72
N ASN A 58 3.04 3.74 5.47
CA ASN A 58 1.97 2.80 5.10
C ASN A 58 0.95 2.62 6.22
N ALA A 59 1.40 2.52 7.48
CA ALA A 59 0.52 2.40 8.64
C ALA A 59 -0.36 3.66 8.81
N ILE A 60 0.24 4.86 8.73
CA ILE A 60 -0.49 6.13 8.80
C ILE A 60 -1.54 6.21 7.69
N GLY A 61 -1.16 5.89 6.44
CA GLY A 61 -2.09 5.88 5.31
C GLY A 61 -3.26 4.92 5.49
N ALA A 62 -2.99 3.69 5.94
CA ALA A 62 -4.03 2.70 6.21
C ALA A 62 -4.99 3.13 7.33
N ILE A 63 -4.46 3.66 8.43
CA ILE A 63 -5.26 4.17 9.55
C ILE A 63 -6.11 5.36 9.11
N ALA A 64 -5.54 6.31 8.36
CA ALA A 64 -6.26 7.47 7.86
C ALA A 64 -7.43 7.07 6.94
N LEU A 65 -7.19 6.15 6.00
CA LEU A 65 -8.25 5.65 5.11
C LEU A 65 -9.34 4.91 5.88
N ASN A 66 -8.98 4.10 6.88
CA ASN A 66 -9.96 3.44 7.73
C ASN A 66 -10.80 4.43 8.55
N LEU A 67 -10.18 5.50 9.07
CA LEU A 67 -10.88 6.56 9.78
C LEU A 67 -11.86 7.31 8.86
N VAL A 68 -11.44 7.59 7.62
CA VAL A 68 -12.30 8.22 6.61
C VAL A 68 -13.48 7.30 6.27
N GLU A 69 -13.23 6.01 6.04
CA GLU A 69 -14.28 5.03 5.75
C GLU A 69 -15.30 4.92 6.89
N THR A 70 -14.83 4.82 8.14
CA THR A 70 -15.71 4.72 9.31
C THR A 70 -16.50 5.99 9.59
N LYS A 71 -15.96 7.17 9.26
CA LYS A 71 -16.69 8.45 9.37
C LYS A 71 -17.69 8.67 8.23
N LEU A 72 -17.37 8.25 7.00
CA LEU A 72 -18.27 8.35 5.85
C LEU A 72 -19.39 7.30 5.85
N ALA A 73 -19.18 6.17 6.55
CA ALA A 73 -20.18 5.12 6.71
C ALA A 73 -21.17 5.39 7.87
N LYS A 74 -20.97 6.47 8.63
CA LYS A 74 -21.99 7.08 9.49
C LYS A 74 -22.79 8.11 8.70
#